data_AF-A0AAV0XPL0-F1
#
_entry.id   AF-A0AAV0XPL0-F1
#
_cell.length_a   1.000
_cell.length_b   1.000
_cell.length_c   1.000
_cell.angle_alpha   90.00
_cell.angle_beta   90.00
_cell.angle_gamma   90.00
#
_symmetry.space_group_name_H-M   'P 1'
#
loop_
_entity.id
_entity.type
_entity.pdbx_description
1 polymer ?
#
loop_
_entity_poly.entity_id
_entity_poly.type
_entity_poly.pdbx_seq_one_letter_code
_entity_poly.pdbx_strand_id
1 'polypeptide(L)' 'MGVFEEAKIRLSDIQKRIMRLRDAGDALNKIPVTRSDKTKFRMMYATVPRIKEEFEEQLSIVIKQL' A
#
# COMPACT_ATOMS: atom_id res chain seq x y z
N MET A 1 13.85 6.44 17.91
CA MET A 1 13.98 5.12 17.24
C MET A 1 15.13 5.24 16.25
N GLY A 2 15.85 4.17 15.94
CA GLY A 2 16.91 4.22 14.93
C GLY A 2 16.31 4.22 13.51
N VAL A 3 17.04 4.78 12.54
CA VAL A 3 16.62 4.86 11.13
C VAL A 3 16.17 3.49 10.58
N PHE A 4 16.84 2.40 11.00
CA PHE A 4 16.45 1.02 10.66
C PHE A 4 15.06 0.64 11.13
N GLU A 5 14.76 0.90 12.40
CA GLU A 5 13.50 0.51 13.03
C GLU A 5 12.34 1.34 12.49
N GLU A 6 12.58 2.61 12.17
CA GLU A 6 11.61 3.46 11.49
C GLU A 6 11.29 2.94 10.08
N ALA A 7 12.29 2.49 9.33
CA ALA A 7 12.08 1.92 8.00
C ALA A 7 11.23 0.64 8.05
N LYS A 8 11.46 -0.24 9.04
CA LYS A 8 10.61 -1.43 9.25
C LYS A 8 9.16 -1.08 9.55
N ILE A 9 8.92 -0.08 10.41
CA ILE A 9 7.56 0.39 10.73
C ILE A 9 6.89 0.93 9.47
N ARG A 10 7.60 1.76 8.69
CA ARG A 10 7.08 2.31 7.42
C ARG A 10 6.76 1.21 6.40
N LEU A 11 7.56 0.15 6.31
CA LEU A 11 7.26 -1.02 5.48
C LEU A 11 5.97 -1.73 5.94
N SER A 12 5.74 -1.86 7.24
CA SER A 12 4.49 -2.41 7.77
C SER A 12 3.28 -1.55 7.39
N ASP A 13 3.41 -0.22 7.44
CA ASP A 13 2.33 0.69 7.05
C ASP A 13 2.05 0.68 5.55
N ILE A 14 3.09 0.54 4.72
CA ILE A 14 2.97 0.29 3.28
C ILE A 14 2.20 -1.01 3.03
N GLN A 15 2.53 -2.10 3.72
CA GLN A 15 1.81 -3.36 3.60
C GLN A 15 0.32 -3.19 3.95
N LYS A 16 -0.02 -2.47 5.02
CA LYS A 16 -1.43 -2.17 5.37
C LYS A 16 -2.15 -1.42 4.26
N ARG A 17 -1.49 -0.46 3.59
CA ARG A 17 -2.09 0.28 2.46
C ARG A 17 -2.34 -0.62 1.26
N ILE A 18 -1.41 -1.51 0.94
CA ILE A 18 -1.57 -2.52 -0.12
C ILE A 18 -2.74 -3.46 0.19
N MET A 19 -2.85 -3.93 1.44
CA MET A 19 -4.00 -4.77 1.86
C MET A 19 -5.33 -4.05 1.65
N ARG A 20 -5.45 -2.77 2.04
CA ARG A 20 -6.70 -2.02 1.80
C ARG A 20 -7.02 -1.82 0.33
N LEU A 21 -6.01 -1.66 -0.53
CA LEU A 21 -6.20 -1.60 -1.98
C LEU A 21 -6.72 -2.95 -2.51
N ARG A 22 -6.12 -4.05 -2.05
CA ARG A 22 -6.59 -5.41 -2.37
C ARG A 22 -8.05 -5.60 -1.94
N ASP A 23 -8.40 -5.26 -0.71
CA ASP A 23 -9.77 -5.37 -0.20
C ASP A 23 -10.77 -4.55 -1.05
N ALA A 24 -10.35 -3.36 -1.50
CA ALA A 24 -11.14 -2.54 -2.41
C ALA A 24 -11.30 -3.18 -3.81
N GLY A 25 -10.27 -3.90 -4.29
CA GLY A 25 -10.34 -4.70 -5.52
C GLY A 25 -11.27 -5.91 -5.36
N ASP A 26 -11.16 -6.62 -4.24
CA ASP A 26 -12.02 -7.77 -3.92
C ASP A 26 -13.50 -7.36 -3.81
N ALA A 27 -13.77 -6.12 -3.36
CA ALA A 27 -15.13 -5.57 -3.34
C ALA A 27 -15.74 -5.43 -4.75
N LEU A 28 -14.94 -5.33 -5.81
CA LEU A 28 -15.43 -5.30 -7.20
C LEU A 28 -15.93 -6.66 -7.68
N ASN A 29 -15.65 -7.74 -6.95
CA ASN A 29 -16.16 -9.08 -7.26
C ASN A 29 -17.52 -9.38 -6.59
N LYS A 30 -18.08 -8.44 -5.80
CA LYS A 30 -19.40 -8.59 -5.16
C LYS A 30 -20.53 -8.39 -6.16
N ILE A 31 -21.69 -9.01 -5.91
CA ILE A 31 -22.90 -8.78 -6.72
C ILE A 31 -24.03 -8.31 -5.77
N PRO A 32 -24.58 -7.10 -5.95
CA PRO A 32 -24.22 -6.09 -6.96
C PRO A 32 -22.96 -5.27 -6.60
N VAL A 33 -22.16 -4.87 -7.60
CA VAL A 33 -21.09 -3.88 -7.45
C VAL A 33 -21.67 -2.47 -7.47
N THR A 34 -21.29 -1.61 -6.52
CA THR A 34 -21.77 -0.22 -6.48
C THR A 34 -20.85 0.75 -7.24
N ARG A 35 -21.36 1.92 -7.62
CA ARG A 35 -20.54 3.03 -8.16
C ARG A 35 -19.47 3.47 -7.15
N SER A 36 -19.80 3.44 -5.85
CA SER A 36 -18.89 3.81 -4.77
C SER A 36 -17.69 2.85 -4.68
N ASP A 37 -17.91 1.54 -4.86
CA ASP A 37 -16.83 0.54 -4.89
C ASP A 37 -15.84 0.82 -6.03
N LYS A 38 -16.36 1.12 -7.23
CA LYS A 38 -15.55 1.47 -8.41
C LYS A 38 -14.73 2.76 -8.17
N THR A 39 -15.36 3.80 -7.63
CA THR A 39 -14.68 5.07 -7.31
C THR A 39 -13.58 4.86 -6.27
N LYS A 40 -13.88 4.13 -5.20
CA LYS A 40 -12.93 3.83 -4.12
C LYS A 40 -11.72 3.08 -4.67
N PHE A 41 -11.94 2.01 -5.42
CA PHE A 41 -10.83 1.26 -6.02
C PHE A 41 -9.99 2.14 -6.95
N ARG A 42 -10.62 2.93 -7.83
CA ARG A 42 -9.90 3.82 -8.76
C ARG A 42 -9.03 4.84 -8.02
N MET A 43 -9.53 5.46 -6.97
CA MET A 43 -8.77 6.42 -6.16
C MET A 43 -7.58 5.76 -5.47
N MET A 44 -7.77 4.56 -4.89
CA MET A 44 -6.69 3.83 -4.21
C MET A 44 -5.65 3.32 -5.21
N TYR A 45 -6.09 2.80 -6.36
CA TYR A 45 -5.20 2.32 -7.42
C TYR A 45 -4.30 3.43 -7.96
N ALA A 46 -4.80 4.67 -8.05
CA ALA A 46 -4.01 5.83 -8.44
C ALA A 46 -2.83 6.11 -7.49
N THR A 47 -2.85 5.59 -6.25
CA THR A 47 -1.74 5.75 -5.29
C THR A 47 -0.65 4.69 -5.40
N VAL A 48 -0.84 3.64 -6.22
CA VAL A 48 0.11 2.52 -6.36
C VAL A 48 1.51 2.97 -6.77
N PRO A 49 1.70 3.88 -7.76
CA PRO A 49 3.04 4.33 -8.13
C PRO A 49 3.81 4.93 -6.96
N ARG A 50 3.14 5.78 -6.17
CA ARG A 50 3.71 6.37 -4.96
C ARG A 50 4.03 5.33 -3.88
N ILE A 51 3.14 4.35 -3.68
CA ILE A 51 3.39 3.24 -2.73
C ILE A 51 4.65 2.46 -3.12
N LYS A 52 4.85 2.22 -4.43
CA LYS A 52 6.04 1.54 -4.94
C LYS A 52 7.32 2.34 -4.65
N GLU A 53 7.33 3.64 -4.94
CA GLU A 53 8.47 4.52 -4.66
C GLU A 53 8.83 4.53 -3.16
N GLU A 54 7.82 4.71 -2.30
CA GLU A 54 8.00 4.68 -0.85
C GLU A 54 8.54 3.32 -0.38
N PHE A 55 8.07 2.21 -0.96
CA PHE A 55 8.57 0.87 -0.64
C PHE A 55 10.05 0.69 -1.03
N GLU A 56 10.43 1.09 -2.24
CA GLU A 56 11.81 0.99 -2.72
C GLU A 56 12.77 1.83 -1.85
N GLU A 57 12.34 3.03 -1.42
CA GLU A 57 13.10 3.87 -0.50
C GLU A 57 13.34 3.17 0.85
N GLN A 58 12.27 2.67 1.49
CA GLN A 58 12.41 2.03 2.80
C GLN A 58 13.21 0.72 2.71
N LEU A 59 13.03 -0.05 1.63
CA LEU A 59 13.78 -1.28 1.41
C LEU A 59 15.28 -1.01 1.24
N SER A 60 15.65 0.06 0.53
CA SER A 60 17.04 0.50 0.38
C SER A 60 17.68 0.83 1.75
N ILE A 61 16.93 1.49 2.64
CA ILE A 61 17.40 1.81 4.00
C ILE A 61 17.65 0.53 4.81
N VAL A 62 16.72 -0.43 4.75
CA VAL A 62 16.84 -1.71 5.46
C VAL A 62 18.05 -2.50 4.95
N ILE A 63 18.18 -2.66 3.64
CA ILE A 63 19.27 -3.46 3.03
C ILE A 63 20.65 -2.88 3.34
N LYS A 64 20.82 -1.55 3.32
CA LYS A 64 22.11 -0.90 3.62
C LYS A 64 22.60 -1.11 5.06
N GLN A 65 21.72 -1.56 5.95
CA GLN A 65 22.01 -1.78 7.38
C GLN A 65 22.04 -3.26 7.76
N LEU A 66 21.84 -4.17 6.79
CA LEU A 66 22.13 -5.59 6.90
C LEU A 66 23.59 -5.86 6.51
#